data_AF-A0A267JNV6-F1
#
_entry.id   AF-A0A267JNV6-F1
#
_cell.length_a   1.000
_cell.length_b   1.000
_cell.length_c   1.000
_cell.angle_alpha   90.00
_cell.angle_beta   90.00
_cell.angle_gamma   90.00
#
_symmetry.space_group_name_H-M   'P 1'
#
loop_
_entity.id
_entity.type
_entity.pdbx_description
1 polymer ?
#
loop_
_entity_poly.entity_id
_entity_poly.type
_entity_poly.pdbx_seq_one_letter_code
_entity_poly.pdbx_strand_id
1 'polypeptide(L)'
;MAIFLEGQEEWTTDLLPELSPQEGKAVIMYSHGFSLRTIAIEVGISPHTVRVYLSRAKDKFEIHNLFELRDICMLRVNSLILRKMSSSQNWLHDSISPL
;
A
#
# COMPACT_ATOMS: atom_id res chain seq x y z
N MET A 1 13.99 -12.40 -4.23
CA MET A 1 14.89 -11.24 -4.06
C MET A 1 14.06 -10.23 -3.30
N ALA A 2 13.92 -10.46 -1.99
CA ALA A 2 12.92 -9.84 -1.12
C ALA A 2 13.44 -8.53 -0.52
N ILE A 3 13.76 -7.56 -1.37
CA ILE A 3 14.41 -6.31 -0.95
C ILE A 3 13.34 -5.25 -0.57
N PHE A 4 12.07 -5.47 -0.88
CA PHE A 4 11.08 -4.38 -0.84
C PHE A 4 10.30 -4.24 0.47
N LEU A 5 10.37 -5.20 1.41
CA LEU A 5 9.40 -5.27 2.52
C LEU A 5 9.99 -5.51 3.93
N GLU A 6 11.30 -5.69 4.08
CA GLU A 6 11.90 -5.83 5.41
C GLU A 6 11.89 -4.46 6.12
N GLY A 7 11.12 -4.33 7.21
CA GLY A 7 10.94 -3.07 7.96
C GLY A 7 9.84 -2.15 7.45
N GLN A 8 9.11 -2.55 6.40
CA GLN A 8 8.04 -1.77 5.77
C GLN A 8 6.63 -2.28 6.15
N GLU A 9 6.48 -3.12 7.17
CA GLU A 9 5.16 -3.67 7.52
C GLU A 9 4.27 -2.65 8.25
N GLU A 10 4.87 -1.72 9.00
CA GLU A 10 4.17 -0.80 9.90
C GLU A 10 3.33 0.27 9.17
N TRP A 11 3.74 0.72 7.98
CA TRP A 11 2.96 1.69 7.19
C TRP A 11 1.85 1.07 6.35
N THR A 12 1.89 -0.26 6.11
CA THR A 12 0.85 -0.93 5.31
C THR A 12 -0.49 -0.96 6.03
N THR A 13 -0.45 -1.09 7.36
CA THR A 13 -1.62 -1.05 8.24
C THR A 13 -2.28 0.32 8.26
N ASP A 14 -1.50 1.40 8.26
CA ASP A 14 -2.04 2.77 8.25
C ASP A 14 -2.61 3.16 6.88
N LEU A 15 -2.06 2.60 5.79
CA LEU A 15 -2.49 2.92 4.44
C LEU A 15 -3.85 2.27 4.10
N LEU A 16 -4.05 1.02 4.53
CA LEU A 16 -5.23 0.22 4.23
C LEU A 16 -5.77 -0.42 5.52
N PRO A 17 -6.29 0.38 6.48
CA PRO A 17 -6.72 -0.10 7.79
C PRO A 17 -7.91 -1.08 7.72
N GLU A 18 -8.64 -1.10 6.61
CA GLU A 18 -9.72 -2.06 6.35
C GLU A 18 -9.19 -3.50 6.14
N LEU A 19 -7.91 -3.63 5.81
CA LEU A 19 -7.27 -4.89 5.45
C LEU A 19 -6.44 -5.46 6.61
N SER A 20 -6.36 -6.79 6.67
CA SER A 20 -5.32 -7.42 7.49
C SER A 20 -3.93 -7.10 6.91
N PRO A 21 -2.85 -7.18 7.71
CA PRO A 21 -1.50 -6.88 7.22
C PRO A 21 -1.11 -7.67 5.97
N GLN A 22 -1.50 -8.96 5.88
CA GLN A 22 -1.20 -9.79 4.72
C GLN A 22 -2.05 -9.44 3.48
N GLU A 23 -3.33 -9.09 3.67
CA GLU A 23 -4.17 -8.58 2.58
C GLU A 23 -3.62 -7.23 2.07
N GLY A 24 -3.24 -6.33 2.97
CA GLY A 24 -2.64 -5.03 2.64
C GLY A 24 -1.35 -5.18 1.84
N LYS A 25 -0.44 -6.04 2.29
CA LYS A 25 0.81 -6.36 1.58
C LYS A 25 0.54 -6.85 0.15
N ALA A 26 -0.43 -7.77 -0.02
CA ALA A 26 -0.81 -8.26 -1.34
C ALA A 26 -1.43 -7.17 -2.23
N VAL A 27 -2.30 -6.31 -1.68
CA VAL A 27 -2.94 -5.21 -2.42
C VAL A 27 -1.93 -4.15 -2.86
N ILE A 28 -0.99 -3.76 -1.99
CA ILE A 28 0.06 -2.80 -2.33
C ILE A 28 0.90 -3.33 -3.48
N MET A 29 1.39 -4.56 -3.38
CA MET A 29 2.18 -5.16 -4.46
C MET A 29 1.37 -5.30 -5.77
N TYR A 30 0.11 -5.73 -5.70
CA TYR A 30 -0.75 -5.79 -6.88
C TYR A 30 -0.94 -4.42 -7.55
N SER A 31 -1.08 -3.37 -6.74
CA SER A 31 -1.27 -2.00 -7.19
C SER A 31 -0.03 -1.45 -7.89
N HIS A 32 1.15 -1.85 -7.43
CA HIS A 32 2.45 -1.58 -8.09
C HIS A 32 2.72 -2.45 -9.32
N GLY A 33 1.79 -3.33 -9.72
CA GLY A 33 1.89 -4.11 -10.96
C GLY A 33 2.63 -5.45 -10.82
N PHE A 34 2.94 -5.90 -9.60
CA PHE A 34 3.51 -7.22 -9.40
C PHE A 34 2.53 -8.33 -9.81
N SER A 35 3.07 -9.39 -10.43
CA SER A 35 2.27 -10.56 -10.80
C SER A 35 1.81 -11.34 -9.56
N LEU A 36 0.69 -12.06 -9.65
CA LEU A 36 0.20 -12.92 -8.54
C LEU A 36 1.23 -13.94 -8.08
N ARG A 37 2.05 -14.46 -9.01
CA ARG A 37 3.15 -15.38 -8.70
C ARG A 37 4.23 -14.69 -7.88
N THR A 38 4.61 -13.47 -8.26
CA THR A 38 5.60 -12.68 -7.53
C THR A 38 5.09 -12.34 -6.13
N ILE A 39 3.84 -11.89 -6.00
CA ILE A 39 3.21 -11.59 -4.71
C ILE A 39 3.20 -12.85 -3.83
N ALA A 40 2.84 -14.00 -4.38
CA ALA A 40 2.81 -15.27 -3.65
C ALA A 40 4.19 -15.62 -3.06
N ILE A 41 5.26 -15.45 -3.85
CA ILE A 41 6.64 -15.69 -3.41
C ILE A 41 7.04 -14.72 -2.30
N GLU A 42 6.80 -13.42 -2.50
CA GLU A 42 7.23 -12.37 -1.57
C GLU A 42 6.44 -12.36 -0.25
N VAL A 43 5.18 -12.80 -0.28
CA VAL A 43 4.32 -12.92 0.92
C VAL A 43 4.48 -14.30 1.58
N GLY A 44 5.06 -15.30 0.89
CA GLY A 44 5.22 -16.66 1.43
C GLY A 44 3.93 -17.48 1.45
N ILE A 45 3.05 -17.28 0.46
CA ILE A 45 1.73 -17.93 0.37
C ILE A 45 1.50 -18.52 -1.04
N SER A 46 0.38 -19.22 -1.25
CA SER A 46 0.04 -19.73 -2.58
C SER A 46 -0.53 -18.62 -3.50
N PRO A 47 -0.37 -18.72 -4.83
CA PRO A 47 -1.04 -17.80 -5.78
C PRO A 47 -2.57 -17.84 -5.69
N HIS A 48 -3.14 -18.94 -5.20
CA HIS A 48 -4.57 -19.02 -4.91
C HIS A 48 -4.94 -18.14 -3.71
N THR A 49 -4.15 -18.19 -2.63
CA THR A 49 -4.31 -17.34 -1.45
C THR A 49 -4.21 -15.86 -1.81
N VAL A 50 -3.29 -15.47 -2.70
CA VAL A 50 -3.23 -14.08 -3.21
C VAL A 50 -4.55 -13.66 -3.86
N ARG A 51 -5.16 -14.51 -4.71
CA ARG A 51 -6.47 -14.22 -5.32
C ARG A 51 -7.57 -14.07 -4.27
N VAL A 52 -7.55 -14.92 -3.24
CA VAL A 52 -8.51 -14.82 -2.12
C VAL A 52 -8.34 -13.50 -1.38
N TYR A 53 -7.11 -13.07 -1.10
CA TYR A 53 -6.84 -11.78 -0.44
C TYR A 53 -7.32 -10.60 -1.28
N LEU A 54 -7.04 -10.59 -2.59
CA LEU A 54 -7.52 -9.55 -3.49
C LEU A 54 -9.06 -9.55 -3.59
N SER A 55 -9.70 -10.72 -3.58
CA SER A 55 -11.17 -10.82 -3.56
C SER A 55 -11.76 -10.24 -2.28
N ARG A 56 -11.23 -10.64 -1.11
CA ARG A 56 -11.69 -10.10 0.18
C ARG A 56 -11.48 -8.60 0.28
N ALA A 57 -10.37 -8.10 -0.25
CA ALA A 57 -10.13 -6.66 -0.31
C ALA A 57 -11.20 -5.96 -1.15
N LYS A 58 -11.57 -6.50 -2.33
CA LYS A 58 -12.69 -5.95 -3.10
C LYS A 58 -13.99 -5.91 -2.31
N ASP A 59 -14.30 -6.98 -1.59
CA ASP A 59 -15.53 -7.07 -0.78
C ASP A 59 -15.52 -6.01 0.33
N LYS A 60 -14.38 -5.83 1.01
CA LYS A 60 -14.20 -4.83 2.08
C LYS A 60 -14.27 -3.38 1.60
N PHE A 61 -13.84 -3.12 0.35
CA PHE A 61 -13.94 -1.81 -0.28
C PHE A 61 -15.24 -1.61 -1.08
N GLU A 62 -16.11 -2.62 -1.14
CA GLU A 62 -17.38 -2.60 -1.87
C GLU A 62 -17.24 -2.26 -3.37
N ILE A 63 -16.17 -2.77 -4.00
CA ILE A 63 -15.81 -2.47 -5.40
C ILE A 63 -15.96 -3.66 -6.34
N HIS A 64 -16.14 -3.39 -7.63
CA HIS A 64 -16.51 -4.42 -8.61
C HIS A 64 -15.31 -5.11 -9.27
N ASN A 65 -14.17 -4.44 -9.40
CA ASN A 65 -13.00 -4.98 -10.08
C ASN A 65 -11.67 -4.59 -9.39
N LEU A 66 -10.57 -5.21 -9.84
CA LEU A 66 -9.25 -4.98 -9.24
C LEU A 66 -8.59 -3.68 -9.71
N PHE A 67 -9.06 -3.05 -10.79
CA PHE A 67 -8.57 -1.74 -11.22
C PHE A 67 -9.00 -0.67 -10.21
N GLU A 68 -10.25 -0.71 -9.75
CA GLU A 68 -10.73 0.17 -8.67
C GLU A 68 -9.91 -0.01 -7.39
N LEU A 69 -9.56 -1.26 -7.04
CA LEU A 69 -8.71 -1.56 -5.87
C LEU A 69 -7.32 -0.91 -6.00
N ARG A 70 -6.74 -1.01 -7.21
CA ARG A 70 -5.46 -0.39 -7.54
C ARG A 70 -5.55 1.14 -7.43
N ASP A 71 -6.60 1.74 -7.98
CA ASP A 71 -6.79 3.20 -7.98
C ASP A 71 -6.90 3.73 -6.55
N ILE A 72 -7.71 3.08 -5.70
CA ILE A 72 -7.84 3.42 -4.27
C ILE A 72 -6.48 3.34 -3.58
N CYS A 73 -5.74 2.25 -3.76
CA CYS A 73 -4.43 2.07 -3.14
C CYS A 73 -3.45 3.16 -3.61
N MET A 74 -3.37 3.42 -4.92
CA MET A 74 -2.45 4.42 -5.48
C MET A 74 -2.80 5.85 -5.05
N LEU A 75 -4.09 6.19 -4.97
CA LEU A 75 -4.54 7.48 -4.45
C LEU A 75 -4.08 7.68 -3.00
N ARG A 76 -4.26 6.67 -2.13
CA ARG A 76 -3.81 6.75 -0.73
C ARG A 76 -2.30 6.87 -0.61
N VAL A 77 -1.53 6.13 -1.42
CA VAL A 77 -0.05 6.27 -1.46
C VAL A 77 0.35 7.68 -1.87
N ASN A 78 -0.25 8.21 -2.92
CA ASN A 78 0.03 9.56 -3.40
C ASN A 78 -0.32 10.61 -2.35
N SER A 79 -1.47 10.51 -1.68
CA SER A 79 -1.85 11.40 -0.58
C SER A 79 -0.87 11.33 0.59
N LEU A 80 -0.37 10.14 0.93
CA LEU A 80 0.64 9.97 1.99
C LEU A 80 1.97 10.64 1.62
N ILE A 81 2.43 10.46 0.38
CA ILE A 81 3.65 11.09 -0.14
C ILE A 81 3.50 12.62 -0.11
N LEU A 82 2.40 13.16 -0.61
CA LEU A 82 2.12 14.59 -0.61
C LEU A 82 2.07 15.18 0.80
N ARG A 83 1.43 14.48 1.76
CA ARG A 83 1.39 14.90 3.16
C ARG A 83 2.80 14.97 3.76
N LYS A 84 3.63 13.94 3.53
CA LYS A 84 5.03 13.93 4.00
C LYS A 84 5.85 15.06 3.36
N MET A 85 5.71 15.28 2.05
CA MET A 85 6.38 16.37 1.34
C MET A 85 6.00 17.76 1.89
N SER A 86 4.72 18.00 2.14
CA SER A 86 4.23 19.25 2.73
C SER A 86 4.76 19.46 4.15
N SER A 87 4.77 18.43 4.99
CA SER A 87 5.33 18.52 6.34
C SER A 87 6.84 18.82 6.33
N SER A 88 7.59 18.28 5.38
CA SER A 88 9.03 18.57 5.22
C SER A 88 9.30 20.00 4.74
N GLN A 89 8.43 20.58 3.91
CA GLN A 89 8.56 21.98 3.47
C GLN A 89 8.25 22.99 4.59
N ASN A 90 7.28 22.70 5.46
CA ASN A 90 6.97 23.56 6.60
C ASN A 90 8.18 23.70 7.55
N TRP A 91 8.96 22.62 7.76
CA TRP A 91 10.16 22.68 8.59
C TRP A 91 11.24 23.62 8.03
N LEU A 92 11.38 23.70 6.69
CA LEU A 92 12.31 24.62 6.04
C LEU A 92 11.85 26.08 6.16
N HIS A 93 10.55 26.36 6.08
CA HIS A 93 10.02 27.71 6.27
C HIS A 93 10.16 28.21 7.72
N ASP A 94 9.90 27.34 8.71
CA ASP A 94 10.04 27.68 10.13
C ASP A 94 11.51 27.85 10.55
N SER A 95 12.45 27.17 9.89
CA SER A 95 13.89 27.27 10.16
C SER A 95 14.56 28.50 9.55
N ILE A 96 13.93 29.13 8.55
CA ILE A 96 14.51 30.24 7.77
C ILE A 96 13.91 31.60 8.15
N SER A 97 12.85 31.65 8.97
CA SER A 97 12.33 32.91 9.50
C SER A 97 13.21 33.37 10.68
N PRO A 98 14.11 34.36 10.52
CA PRO A 98 14.79 34.94 11.66
C PRO A 98 13.81 35.89 12.35
N LEU A 99 13.77 35.85 13.68
CA LEU A 99 13.27 36.96 14.49
C LEU A 99 14.00 38.27 14.13
#